data_AF-A0A8S3EAI5-F1
#
_entry.id   AF-A0A8S3EAI5-F1
#
_cell.length_a   1.000
_cell.length_b   1.000
_cell.length_c   1.000
_cell.angle_alpha   90.00
_cell.angle_beta   90.00
_cell.angle_gamma   90.00
#
_symmetry.space_group_name_H-M   'P 1'
#
loop_
_entity.id
_entity.type
_entity.pdbx_description
1 polymer ?
#
loop_
_entity_poly.entity_id
_entity_poly.type
_entity_poly.pdbx_seq_one_letter_code
_entity_poly.pdbx_strand_id
1 'polypeptide(L)'
;YYCQSLRLHILHDQACRIRNRSSKQKHLYLSSYIPCKSLSIEYWKEHNLNGFNNQQKKAITNEKTRDIGITILCDDDGKFQISHWPPLPIEDSVAILDILERPTFTMEEILSRTIYARCQRRFEELKETILSTTSANIEIDPLIPALKCELLPDSTSEEALFISISPFSGLYKVTSYMETRYSQQIEYALNRDQGTLIDAINLFKIWLIQQRIPSLLAHLNCHIYTRIPSLNPKHELISPFVNNGIYIELIHHEGYYI
;
A
#
# COMPACT_ATOMS: atom_id res chain seq x y z
N TYR A 1 40.21 10.39 -4.33
CA TYR A 1 40.42 8.98 -4.71
C TYR A 1 40.36 8.01 -3.54
N TYR A 2 41.45 7.77 -2.79
CA TYR A 2 41.50 6.71 -1.76
C TYR A 2 40.36 6.76 -0.73
N CYS A 3 40.04 7.94 -0.20
CA CYS A 3 38.96 8.11 0.79
C CYS A 3 37.55 7.84 0.20
N GLN A 4 37.31 8.15 -1.07
CA GLN A 4 36.01 7.90 -1.74
C GLN A 4 35.85 6.43 -2.10
N SER A 5 36.93 5.79 -2.58
CA SER A 5 36.99 4.35 -2.78
C SER A 5 36.68 3.58 -1.50
N LEU A 6 37.25 4.02 -0.38
CA LEU A 6 36.98 3.45 0.94
C LEU A 6 35.51 3.65 1.35
N ARG A 7 34.94 4.84 1.12
CA ARG A 7 33.53 5.13 1.40
C ARG A 7 32.59 4.18 0.63
N LEU A 8 32.84 3.95 -0.66
CA LEU A 8 32.04 3.00 -1.46
C LEU A 8 32.16 1.57 -0.92
N HIS A 9 33.36 1.17 -0.49
CA HIS A 9 33.59 -0.13 0.12
C HIS A 9 32.85 -0.29 1.47
N ILE A 10 32.83 0.76 2.30
CA ILE A 10 32.07 0.79 3.56
C ILE A 10 30.57 0.61 3.28
N LEU A 11 30.02 1.25 2.24
CA LEU A 11 28.62 1.06 1.85
C LEU A 11 28.33 -0.37 1.42
N HIS A 12 29.23 -0.99 0.64
CA HIS A 12 29.12 -2.39 0.27
C HIS A 12 29.06 -3.31 1.50
N ASP A 13 29.93 -3.08 2.49
CA ASP A 13 29.96 -3.86 3.72
C ASP A 13 28.72 -3.65 4.58
N GLN A 14 28.23 -2.41 4.68
CA GLN A 14 26.95 -2.09 5.33
C GLN A 14 25.79 -2.82 4.63
N ALA A 15 25.71 -2.76 3.30
CA ALA A 15 24.69 -3.47 2.52
C ALA A 15 24.73 -4.99 2.76
N CYS A 16 25.93 -5.59 2.83
CA CYS A 16 26.10 -7.00 3.18
C CYS A 16 25.59 -7.31 4.59
N ARG A 17 25.86 -6.44 5.58
CA ARG A 17 25.38 -6.60 6.96
C ARG A 17 23.87 -6.49 7.03
N ILE A 18 23.26 -5.52 6.36
CA ILE A 18 21.79 -5.35 6.28
C ILE A 18 21.16 -6.61 5.69
N ARG A 19 21.71 -7.12 4.58
CA ARG A 19 21.26 -8.37 3.94
C ARG A 19 21.31 -9.56 4.90
N ASN A 20 22.41 -9.73 5.62
CA ASN A 20 22.63 -10.89 6.48
C ASN A 20 21.84 -10.82 7.81
N ARG A 21 21.50 -9.62 8.30
CA ARG A 21 20.67 -9.42 9.50
C ARG A 21 19.21 -9.83 9.28
N SER A 22 18.71 -9.71 8.06
CA SER A 22 17.34 -10.13 7.71
C SER A 22 17.28 -11.65 7.52
N SER A 23 17.49 -12.41 8.60
CA SER A 23 17.65 -13.88 8.57
C SER A 23 16.43 -14.66 8.04
N LYS A 24 15.26 -14.01 7.93
CA LYS A 24 14.02 -14.65 7.48
C LYS A 24 13.56 -14.26 6.07
N GLN A 25 14.04 -13.15 5.50
CA GLN A 25 13.59 -12.66 4.20
C GLN A 25 14.69 -11.86 3.50
N LYS A 26 15.23 -12.38 2.39
CA LYS A 26 16.33 -11.76 1.62
C LYS A 26 15.79 -10.68 0.67
N HIS A 27 15.24 -9.62 1.26
CA HIS A 27 14.61 -8.52 0.51
C HIS A 27 15.59 -7.61 -0.22
N LEU A 28 16.87 -7.73 0.09
CA LEU A 28 17.95 -6.93 -0.48
C LEU A 28 18.95 -7.85 -1.18
N TYR A 29 19.16 -7.61 -2.47
CA TYR A 29 20.09 -8.32 -3.31
C TYR A 29 21.21 -7.37 -3.77
N LEU A 30 22.44 -7.86 -3.70
CA LEU A 30 23.61 -7.13 -4.20
C LEU A 30 23.85 -7.59 -5.63
N SER A 31 23.51 -6.75 -6.61
CA SER A 31 23.53 -7.13 -8.03
C SER A 31 24.91 -6.99 -8.65
N SER A 32 25.63 -5.91 -8.35
CA SER A 32 27.00 -5.73 -8.82
C SER A 32 27.80 -4.85 -7.88
N TYR A 33 29.08 -5.18 -7.70
CA TYR A 33 30.03 -4.33 -7.01
C TYR A 33 31.34 -4.31 -7.80
N ILE A 34 31.73 -3.11 -8.25
CA ILE A 34 33.03 -2.85 -8.84
C ILE A 34 33.78 -1.95 -7.86
N PRO A 35 34.83 -2.46 -7.20
CA PRO A 35 35.61 -1.67 -6.25
C PRO A 35 36.00 -0.32 -6.84
N CYS A 36 35.86 0.73 -6.04
CA CYS A 36 36.17 2.11 -6.41
C CYS A 36 35.32 2.73 -7.53
N LYS A 37 34.38 2.00 -8.14
CA LYS A 37 33.62 2.49 -9.31
C LYS A 37 32.10 2.42 -9.14
N SER A 38 31.56 1.29 -8.71
CA SER A 38 30.11 1.15 -8.63
C SER A 38 29.63 0.15 -7.59
N LEU A 39 28.45 0.44 -7.02
CA LEU A 39 27.70 -0.45 -6.15
C LEU A 39 26.24 -0.43 -6.59
N SER A 40 25.70 -1.58 -6.99
CA SER A 40 24.31 -1.74 -7.37
C SER A 40 23.61 -2.68 -6.40
N ILE A 41 22.46 -2.22 -5.91
CA ILE A 41 21.65 -2.89 -4.91
C ILE A 41 20.22 -2.93 -5.42
N GLU A 42 19.63 -4.10 -5.36
CA GLU A 42 18.22 -4.31 -5.65
C GLU A 42 17.49 -4.58 -4.34
N TYR A 43 16.29 -4.04 -4.22
CA TYR A 43 15.48 -4.16 -3.01
C TYR A 43 14.04 -4.53 -3.35
N TRP A 44 13.31 -5.04 -2.35
CA TRP A 44 11.99 -5.67 -2.52
C TRP A 44 12.00 -6.89 -3.46
N LYS A 45 13.17 -7.56 -3.59
CA LYS A 45 13.25 -8.87 -4.24
C LYS A 45 12.77 -9.94 -3.26
N GLU A 46 11.94 -10.86 -3.73
CA GLU A 46 11.35 -11.98 -2.95
C GLU A 46 10.14 -11.66 -2.05
N HIS A 47 9.03 -11.25 -2.68
CA HIS A 47 7.71 -11.86 -2.37
C HIS A 47 6.72 -11.93 -3.56
N ASN A 48 7.20 -11.92 -4.80
CA ASN A 48 6.30 -12.13 -5.96
C ASN A 48 5.85 -13.60 -6.13
N LEU A 49 6.35 -14.56 -5.34
CA LEU A 49 6.32 -15.98 -5.73
C LEU A 49 6.00 -17.01 -4.63
N ASN A 50 5.90 -16.63 -3.34
CA ASN A 50 5.54 -17.60 -2.30
C ASN A 50 4.02 -17.68 -2.18
N GLY A 51 3.46 -18.77 -2.74
CA GLY A 51 2.03 -19.02 -2.90
C GLY A 51 1.53 -19.04 -4.36
N PHE A 52 2.42 -18.93 -5.35
CA PHE A 52 2.08 -18.87 -6.78
C PHE A 52 2.60 -20.10 -7.55
N ASN A 53 1.82 -20.61 -8.49
CA ASN A 53 2.25 -21.66 -9.42
C ASN A 53 3.23 -21.11 -10.47
N ASN A 54 4.14 -21.94 -11.00
CA ASN A 54 5.21 -21.52 -11.93
C ASN A 54 4.74 -20.73 -13.18
N GLN A 55 3.47 -20.83 -13.57
CA GLN A 55 2.87 -20.03 -14.65
C GLN A 55 2.45 -18.62 -14.20
N GLN A 56 1.88 -18.49 -12.99
CA GLN A 56 1.54 -17.18 -12.38
C GLN A 56 2.80 -16.40 -12.02
N LYS A 57 3.85 -17.11 -11.58
CA LYS A 57 5.20 -16.60 -11.41
C LYS A 57 5.71 -15.90 -12.68
N LYS A 58 5.48 -16.50 -13.86
CA LYS A 58 5.88 -15.94 -15.17
C LYS A 58 5.03 -14.75 -15.61
N ALA A 59 3.72 -14.75 -15.33
CA ALA A 59 2.84 -13.61 -15.67
C ALA A 59 3.18 -12.35 -14.85
N ILE A 60 3.45 -12.51 -13.56
CA ILE A 60 3.82 -11.39 -12.66
C ILE A 60 5.23 -10.86 -12.95
N THR A 61 6.16 -11.75 -13.33
CA THR A 61 7.55 -11.38 -13.65
C THR A 61 7.72 -10.71 -15.02
N ASN A 62 6.73 -10.78 -15.91
CA ASN A 62 6.92 -10.33 -17.28
C ASN A 62 6.76 -8.82 -17.50
N GLU A 63 6.09 -8.05 -16.64
CA GLU A 63 5.85 -6.61 -16.95
C GLU A 63 6.05 -5.57 -15.84
N LYS A 64 5.91 -5.87 -14.53
CA LYS A 64 5.88 -4.78 -13.51
C LYS A 64 6.81 -4.91 -12.30
N THR A 65 7.56 -6.00 -12.17
CA THR A 65 8.51 -6.19 -11.05
C THR A 65 9.92 -6.50 -11.54
N ARG A 66 10.36 -5.84 -12.62
CA ARG A 66 11.78 -5.85 -13.02
C ARG A 66 12.53 -4.87 -12.12
N ASP A 67 13.31 -5.46 -11.21
CA ASP A 67 14.55 -4.93 -10.63
C ASP A 67 14.49 -3.53 -9.99
N ILE A 68 13.64 -3.31 -8.97
CA ILE A 68 13.74 -2.05 -8.23
C ILE A 68 15.10 -1.99 -7.54
N GLY A 69 15.87 -0.95 -7.85
CA GLY A 69 17.25 -0.86 -7.41
C GLY A 69 17.83 0.54 -7.39
N ILE A 70 19.02 0.61 -6.80
CA ILE A 70 19.85 1.81 -6.67
C ILE A 70 21.23 1.44 -7.17
N THR A 71 21.80 2.27 -8.03
CA THR A 71 23.20 2.19 -8.41
C THR A 71 23.91 3.46 -7.94
N ILE A 72 24.97 3.27 -7.17
CA ILE A 72 25.86 4.33 -6.70
C ILE A 72 27.14 4.22 -7.52
N LEU A 73 27.49 5.27 -8.25
CA LEU A 73 28.72 5.38 -9.03
C LEU A 73 29.69 6.32 -8.33
N CYS A 74 30.98 6.05 -8.45
CA CYS A 74 32.05 6.97 -8.08
C CYS A 74 32.79 7.34 -9.36
N ASP A 75 32.71 8.60 -9.75
CA ASP A 75 33.39 9.12 -10.94
C ASP A 75 34.90 9.17 -10.77
N ASP A 76 35.60 9.35 -11.89
CA ASP A 76 37.03 9.61 -11.94
C ASP A 76 37.42 10.95 -11.30
N ASP A 77 36.48 11.81 -10.89
CA ASP A 77 36.74 13.00 -10.07
C ASP A 77 36.48 12.73 -8.56
N GLY A 78 36.06 11.51 -8.21
CA GLY A 78 35.71 11.10 -6.87
C GLY A 78 34.33 11.55 -6.39
N LYS A 79 33.52 12.15 -7.27
CA LYS A 79 32.13 12.50 -6.95
C LYS A 79 31.24 11.27 -6.99
N PHE A 80 30.29 11.19 -6.07
CA PHE A 80 29.28 10.15 -6.11
C PHE A 80 28.15 10.57 -7.04
N GLN A 81 27.65 9.61 -7.81
CA GLN A 81 26.38 9.74 -8.52
C GLN A 81 25.44 8.64 -8.04
N ILE A 82 24.15 8.91 -8.07
CA ILE A 82 23.12 7.94 -7.73
C ILE A 82 22.10 7.85 -8.84
N SER A 83 21.75 6.63 -9.21
CA SER A 83 20.67 6.35 -10.14
C SER A 83 19.71 5.34 -9.53
N HIS A 84 18.43 5.56 -9.78
CA HIS A 84 17.35 4.72 -9.30
C HIS A 84 16.68 4.05 -10.49
N TRP A 85 16.33 2.78 -10.32
CA TRP A 85 15.51 2.06 -11.30
C TRP A 85 14.26 1.53 -10.59
N PRO A 86 13.03 1.85 -11.07
CA PRO A 86 12.68 2.93 -12.02
C PRO A 86 13.20 4.32 -11.58
N PRO A 87 13.25 5.36 -12.42
CA PRO A 87 13.69 6.68 -11.96
C PRO A 87 12.78 7.24 -10.84
N LEU A 88 13.37 7.95 -9.88
CA LEU A 88 12.64 8.77 -8.90
C LEU A 88 12.44 10.19 -9.45
N PRO A 89 11.50 10.97 -8.87
CA PRO A 89 11.43 12.41 -9.13
C PRO A 89 12.77 13.09 -8.85
N ILE A 90 13.07 14.15 -9.61
CA ILE A 90 14.36 14.85 -9.52
C ILE A 90 14.62 15.36 -8.10
N GLU A 91 13.60 15.92 -7.45
CA GLU A 91 13.70 16.45 -6.08
C GLU A 91 14.13 15.38 -5.07
N ASP A 92 13.56 14.18 -5.17
CA ASP A 92 13.94 13.05 -4.31
C ASP A 92 15.35 12.54 -4.64
N SER A 93 15.69 12.43 -5.92
CA SER A 93 17.04 12.02 -6.35
C SER A 93 18.11 13.00 -5.85
N VAL A 94 17.85 14.31 -5.91
CA VAL A 94 18.76 15.35 -5.39
C VAL A 94 18.88 15.23 -3.87
N ALA A 95 17.75 15.11 -3.15
CA ALA A 95 17.78 14.95 -1.70
C ALA A 95 18.58 13.71 -1.25
N ILE A 96 18.55 12.62 -2.02
CA ILE A 96 19.35 11.42 -1.75
C ILE A 96 20.81 11.61 -2.16
N LEU A 97 21.10 12.37 -3.22
CA LEU A 97 22.46 12.72 -3.60
C LEU A 97 23.15 13.56 -2.51
N ASP A 98 22.45 14.51 -1.91
CA ASP A 98 22.94 15.31 -0.78
C ASP A 98 23.37 14.43 0.41
N ILE A 99 22.71 13.28 0.60
CA ILE A 99 23.11 12.28 1.60
C ILE A 99 24.51 11.74 1.32
N LEU A 100 24.82 11.46 0.05
CA LEU A 100 26.11 10.94 -0.38
C LEU A 100 27.22 11.99 -0.31
N GLU A 101 26.89 13.27 -0.37
CA GLU A 101 27.88 14.35 -0.25
C GLU A 101 28.32 14.60 1.20
N ARG A 102 27.47 14.26 2.18
CA ARG A 102 27.79 14.42 3.60
C ARG A 102 29.03 13.61 4.03
N PRO A 103 29.80 14.08 5.02
CA PRO A 103 31.00 13.39 5.50
C PRO A 103 30.66 12.07 6.21
N THR A 104 29.49 11.98 6.83
CA THR A 104 28.99 10.81 7.55
C THR A 104 27.61 10.45 7.02
N PHE A 105 27.46 9.24 6.50
CA PHE A 105 26.21 8.70 5.96
C PHE A 105 26.28 7.18 5.99
N THR A 106 25.12 6.52 5.93
CA THR A 106 25.03 5.05 5.96
C THR A 106 24.17 4.52 4.83
N MET A 107 24.38 3.25 4.49
CA MET A 107 23.53 2.54 3.54
C MET A 107 22.07 2.49 4.01
N GLU A 108 21.83 2.35 5.31
CA GLU A 108 20.49 2.39 5.90
C GLU A 108 19.78 3.72 5.65
N GLU A 109 20.50 4.84 5.73
CA GLU A 109 19.93 6.18 5.51
C GLU A 109 19.59 6.42 4.03
N ILE A 110 20.45 5.97 3.12
CA ILE A 110 20.18 6.01 1.67
C ILE A 110 18.96 5.15 1.33
N LEU A 111 18.92 3.92 1.86
CA LEU A 111 17.80 3.00 1.63
C LEU A 111 16.50 3.52 2.22
N SER A 112 16.51 4.06 3.45
CA SER A 112 15.30 4.57 4.09
C SER A 112 14.71 5.74 3.32
N ARG A 113 15.55 6.72 2.91
CA ARG A 113 15.09 7.87 2.11
C ARG A 113 14.59 7.42 0.73
N THR A 114 15.28 6.48 0.09
CA THR A 114 14.85 5.92 -1.20
C THR A 114 13.52 5.18 -1.08
N ILE A 115 13.37 4.31 -0.08
CA ILE A 115 12.14 3.54 0.18
C ILE A 115 10.98 4.50 0.47
N TYR A 116 11.22 5.53 1.27
CA TYR A 116 10.22 6.55 1.58
C TYR A 116 9.70 7.25 0.30
N ALA A 117 10.60 7.76 -0.55
CA ALA A 117 10.24 8.40 -1.82
C ALA A 117 9.44 7.45 -2.74
N ARG A 118 9.83 6.18 -2.79
CA ARG A 118 9.08 5.15 -3.53
C ARG A 118 7.68 4.94 -2.98
N CYS A 119 7.55 4.87 -1.66
CA CYS A 119 6.27 4.67 -1.03
C CYS A 119 5.33 5.84 -1.31
N GLN A 120 5.81 7.08 -1.18
CA GLN A 120 5.02 8.28 -1.50
C GLN A 120 4.47 8.23 -2.93
N ARG A 121 5.33 7.96 -3.91
CA ARG A 121 4.89 7.83 -5.31
C ARG A 121 3.84 6.73 -5.50
N ARG A 122 4.04 5.55 -4.89
CA ARG A 122 3.05 4.46 -4.97
C ARG A 122 1.72 4.84 -4.31
N PHE A 123 1.75 5.66 -3.26
CA PHE A 123 0.53 6.19 -2.65
C PHE A 123 -0.15 7.26 -3.49
N GLU A 124 0.60 8.11 -4.20
CA GLU A 124 0.04 9.07 -5.15
C GLU A 124 -0.69 8.35 -6.30
N GLU A 125 -0.03 7.36 -6.91
CA GLU A 125 -0.63 6.52 -7.97
C GLU A 125 -1.89 5.78 -7.46
N LEU A 126 -1.83 5.27 -6.22
CA LEU A 126 -2.98 4.62 -5.59
C LEU A 126 -4.12 5.61 -5.29
N LYS A 127 -3.79 6.80 -4.78
CA LYS A 127 -4.75 7.87 -4.50
C LYS A 127 -5.50 8.27 -5.76
N GLU A 128 -4.80 8.50 -6.87
CA GLU A 128 -5.42 8.80 -8.16
C GLU A 128 -6.35 7.67 -8.62
N THR A 129 -5.89 6.42 -8.49
CA THR A 129 -6.70 5.25 -8.85
C THR A 129 -8.01 5.20 -8.05
N ILE A 130 -7.96 5.40 -6.74
CA ILE A 130 -9.17 5.37 -5.90
C ILE A 130 -10.07 6.58 -6.22
N LEU A 131 -9.52 7.79 -6.33
CA LEU A 131 -10.30 9.01 -6.61
C LEU A 131 -10.98 8.98 -7.98
N SER A 132 -10.39 8.30 -8.97
CA SER A 132 -10.99 8.15 -10.30
C SER A 132 -12.36 7.47 -10.29
N THR A 133 -12.63 6.66 -9.27
CA THR A 133 -13.84 5.80 -9.21
C THR A 133 -14.66 6.04 -7.93
N THR A 134 -14.22 6.92 -7.04
CA THR A 134 -14.82 7.07 -5.72
C THR A 134 -14.66 8.49 -5.17
N SER A 135 -15.73 9.04 -4.61
CA SER A 135 -15.75 10.30 -3.86
C SER A 135 -15.23 10.12 -2.42
N ALA A 136 -13.99 9.67 -2.26
CA ALA A 136 -13.34 9.53 -0.95
C ALA A 136 -12.48 10.74 -0.62
N ASN A 137 -12.34 11.05 0.67
CA ASN A 137 -11.27 11.93 1.13
C ASN A 137 -10.02 11.07 1.39
N ILE A 138 -8.89 11.42 0.76
CA ILE A 138 -7.66 10.62 0.81
C ILE A 138 -6.46 11.51 1.09
N GLU A 139 -5.77 11.21 2.18
CA GLU A 139 -4.63 11.95 2.68
C GLU A 139 -3.40 11.04 2.75
N ILE A 140 -2.26 11.54 2.27
CA ILE A 140 -0.96 10.89 2.42
C ILE A 140 -0.30 11.52 3.64
N ASP A 141 0.12 10.71 4.60
CA ASP A 141 0.83 11.21 5.78
C ASP A 141 2.23 11.73 5.37
N PRO A 142 2.60 12.98 5.70
CA PRO A 142 3.87 13.57 5.32
C PRO A 142 5.06 13.06 6.15
N LEU A 143 4.83 12.42 7.29
CA LEU A 143 5.88 11.94 8.19
C LEU A 143 6.09 10.43 8.08
N ILE A 144 5.00 9.69 7.85
CA ILE A 144 5.01 8.22 7.77
C ILE A 144 4.50 7.82 6.39
N PRO A 145 5.12 6.84 5.70
CA PRO A 145 4.62 6.36 4.41
C PRO A 145 3.33 5.55 4.60
N ALA A 146 2.22 6.26 4.81
CA ALA A 146 0.88 5.72 4.98
C ALA A 146 -0.16 6.61 4.28
N LEU A 147 -1.21 5.97 3.79
CA LEU A 147 -2.36 6.58 3.15
C LEU A 147 -3.57 6.38 4.06
N LYS A 148 -4.23 7.48 4.43
CA LYS A 148 -5.50 7.46 5.15
C LYS A 148 -6.63 7.66 4.15
N CYS A 149 -7.57 6.73 4.11
CA CYS A 149 -8.71 6.74 3.21
C CYS A 149 -10.02 6.83 4.00
N GLU A 150 -10.73 7.92 3.80
CA GLU A 150 -12.05 8.23 4.33
C GLU A 150 -13.08 8.03 3.22
N LEU A 151 -13.73 6.87 3.21
CA LEU A 151 -14.50 6.40 2.05
C LEU A 151 -15.96 6.84 2.05
N LEU A 152 -16.46 7.35 3.17
CA LEU A 152 -17.82 7.85 3.36
C LEU A 152 -17.77 9.34 3.73
N PRO A 153 -18.83 10.11 3.42
CA PRO A 153 -18.94 11.48 3.92
C PRO A 153 -19.00 11.49 5.45
N ASP A 154 -18.42 12.52 6.07
CA ASP A 154 -18.37 12.73 7.52
C ASP A 154 -17.86 11.50 8.29
N SER A 155 -16.83 10.83 7.75
CA SER A 155 -16.24 9.67 8.42
C SER A 155 -15.52 10.03 9.71
N THR A 156 -15.72 9.22 10.74
CA THR A 156 -14.92 9.29 11.96
C THR A 156 -13.58 8.59 11.76
N SER A 157 -12.60 8.89 12.60
CA SER A 157 -11.29 8.25 12.55
C SER A 157 -11.33 6.72 12.70
N GLU A 158 -12.39 6.18 13.33
CA GLU A 158 -12.58 4.73 13.50
C GLU A 158 -13.01 4.03 12.20
N GLU A 159 -13.62 4.77 11.28
CA GLU A 159 -14.07 4.27 9.98
C GLU A 159 -13.00 4.43 8.89
N ALA A 160 -11.91 5.13 9.20
CA ALA A 160 -10.82 5.35 8.28
C ALA A 160 -10.08 4.03 7.97
N LEU A 161 -9.72 3.86 6.71
CA LEU A 161 -8.88 2.78 6.24
C LEU A 161 -7.44 3.30 6.12
N PHE A 162 -6.49 2.61 6.74
CA PHE A 162 -5.08 2.96 6.68
C PHE A 162 -4.35 1.96 5.79
N ILE A 163 -3.61 2.46 4.81
CA ILE A 163 -2.82 1.66 3.88
C ILE A 163 -1.37 2.05 4.05
N SER A 164 -0.53 1.09 4.40
CA SER A 164 0.91 1.26 4.56
C SER A 164 1.66 0.37 3.56
N ILE A 165 2.94 0.67 3.30
CA ILE A 165 3.81 -0.21 2.50
C ILE A 165 4.91 -0.74 3.42
N SER A 166 5.08 -2.05 3.44
CA SER A 166 6.17 -2.70 4.15
C SER A 166 7.51 -2.22 3.57
N PRO A 167 8.40 -1.59 4.36
CA PRO A 167 9.66 -1.07 3.85
C PRO A 167 10.61 -2.19 3.40
N PHE A 168 10.40 -3.41 3.89
CA PHE A 168 11.22 -4.55 3.52
C PHE A 168 10.70 -5.28 2.30
N SER A 169 9.40 -5.50 2.18
CA SER A 169 8.84 -6.32 1.09
C SER A 169 8.23 -5.49 -0.05
N GLY A 170 7.97 -4.20 0.16
CA GLY A 170 7.25 -3.36 -0.81
C GLY A 170 5.78 -3.73 -0.99
N LEU A 171 5.23 -4.58 -0.13
CA LEU A 171 3.81 -4.99 -0.16
C LEU A 171 2.95 -3.99 0.60
N TYR A 172 1.75 -3.76 0.10
CA TYR A 172 0.73 -3.01 0.81
C TYR A 172 0.24 -3.81 2.02
N LYS A 173 -0.02 -3.11 3.11
CA LYS A 173 -0.71 -3.63 4.29
C LYS A 173 -1.88 -2.72 4.61
N VAL A 174 -3.06 -3.30 4.74
CA VAL A 174 -4.31 -2.56 4.97
C VAL A 174 -4.79 -2.83 6.38
N THR A 175 -5.02 -1.76 7.13
CA THR A 175 -5.48 -1.81 8.51
C THR A 175 -6.70 -0.90 8.68
N SER A 176 -7.68 -1.38 9.43
CA SER A 176 -8.86 -0.62 9.87
C SER A 176 -9.05 -0.90 11.35
N TYR A 177 -9.58 0.06 12.09
CA TYR A 177 -9.82 -0.10 13.53
C TYR A 177 -10.71 -1.31 13.85
N MET A 178 -11.65 -1.61 12.95
CA MET A 178 -12.65 -2.67 13.14
C MET A 178 -12.20 -4.05 12.60
N GLU A 179 -10.93 -4.20 12.19
CA GLU A 179 -10.32 -5.41 11.59
C GLU A 179 -11.31 -6.36 10.87
N THR A 180 -11.46 -6.19 9.56
CA THR A 180 -12.53 -6.89 8.81
C THR A 180 -12.00 -7.78 7.70
N ARG A 181 -12.81 -8.76 7.28
CA ARG A 181 -12.54 -9.54 6.06
C ARG A 181 -12.40 -8.65 4.81
N TYR A 182 -13.06 -7.50 4.81
CA TYR A 182 -13.05 -6.56 3.69
C TYR A 182 -11.73 -5.80 3.61
N SER A 183 -11.10 -5.43 4.74
CA SER A 183 -9.75 -4.85 4.72
C SER A 183 -8.72 -5.86 4.19
N GLN A 184 -8.88 -7.15 4.50
CA GLN A 184 -8.05 -8.22 3.93
C GLN A 184 -8.28 -8.41 2.42
N GLN A 185 -9.53 -8.27 1.94
CA GLN A 185 -9.83 -8.30 0.51
C GLN A 185 -9.19 -7.13 -0.24
N ILE A 186 -9.20 -5.93 0.33
CA ILE A 186 -8.51 -4.77 -0.24
C ILE A 186 -6.99 -5.01 -0.26
N GLU A 187 -6.41 -5.53 0.84
CA GLU A 187 -4.98 -5.88 0.87
C GLU A 187 -4.63 -6.91 -0.22
N TYR A 188 -5.49 -7.92 -0.40
CA TYR A 188 -5.33 -8.91 -1.45
C TYR A 188 -5.39 -8.28 -2.84
N ALA A 189 -6.37 -7.42 -3.11
CA ALA A 189 -6.52 -6.74 -4.39
C ALA A 189 -5.31 -5.84 -4.70
N LEU A 190 -4.83 -5.06 -3.73
CA LEU A 190 -3.66 -4.18 -3.90
C LEU A 190 -2.39 -4.94 -4.26
N ASN A 191 -2.19 -6.12 -3.65
CA ASN A 191 -0.97 -6.90 -3.82
C ASN A 191 -1.03 -7.95 -4.93
N ARG A 192 -2.22 -8.39 -5.35
CA ARG A 192 -2.38 -9.53 -6.29
C ARG A 192 -3.25 -9.25 -7.50
N ASP A 193 -4.37 -8.54 -7.32
CA ASP A 193 -5.34 -8.34 -8.38
C ASP A 193 -5.96 -6.94 -8.31
N GLN A 194 -5.22 -5.97 -8.87
CA GLN A 194 -5.61 -4.57 -8.88
C GLN A 194 -6.92 -4.33 -9.65
N GLY A 195 -7.32 -5.25 -10.55
CA GLY A 195 -8.59 -5.14 -11.27
C GLY A 195 -9.80 -5.24 -10.33
N THR A 196 -9.66 -5.95 -9.21
CA THR A 196 -10.72 -6.14 -8.20
C THR A 196 -10.70 -5.08 -7.10
N LEU A 197 -9.77 -4.12 -7.14
CA LEU A 197 -9.56 -3.14 -6.07
C LEU A 197 -10.82 -2.30 -5.82
N ILE A 198 -11.42 -1.79 -6.89
CA ILE A 198 -12.61 -0.93 -6.80
C ILE A 198 -13.79 -1.72 -6.21
N ASP A 199 -13.98 -2.97 -6.64
CA ASP A 199 -15.04 -3.82 -6.10
C ASP A 199 -14.83 -4.10 -4.60
N ALA A 200 -13.60 -4.37 -4.19
CA ALA A 200 -13.25 -4.56 -2.78
C ALA A 200 -13.51 -3.29 -1.95
N ILE A 201 -13.17 -2.11 -2.48
CA ILE A 201 -13.46 -0.82 -1.84
C ILE A 201 -14.98 -0.59 -1.73
N ASN A 202 -15.74 -0.88 -2.77
CA ASN A 202 -17.20 -0.72 -2.76
C ASN A 202 -17.87 -1.67 -1.75
N LEU A 203 -17.40 -2.91 -1.65
CA LEU A 203 -17.87 -3.85 -0.63
C LEU A 203 -17.58 -3.34 0.79
N PHE A 204 -16.39 -2.78 1.02
CA PHE A 204 -16.05 -2.18 2.31
C PHE A 204 -16.92 -0.95 2.64
N LYS A 205 -17.21 -0.09 1.65
CA LYS A 205 -18.15 1.03 1.82
C LYS A 205 -19.55 0.57 2.21
N ILE A 206 -20.09 -0.43 1.50
CA ILE A 206 -21.41 -0.99 1.83
C ILE A 206 -21.40 -1.52 3.27
N TRP A 207 -20.33 -2.20 3.66
CA TRP A 207 -20.18 -2.68 5.02
C TRP A 207 -20.12 -1.55 6.06
N LEU A 208 -19.38 -0.46 5.79
CA LEU A 208 -19.36 0.71 6.68
C LEU A 208 -20.76 1.33 6.83
N ILE A 209 -21.51 1.47 5.72
CA ILE A 209 -22.89 1.97 5.75
C ILE A 209 -23.79 1.07 6.61
N GLN A 210 -23.62 -0.26 6.52
CA GLN A 210 -24.32 -1.21 7.38
C GLN A 210 -24.03 -1.00 8.87
N GLN A 211 -22.81 -0.60 9.23
CA GLN A 211 -22.48 -0.31 10.63
C GLN A 211 -23.05 1.03 11.11
N ARG A 212 -23.16 2.04 10.23
CA ARG A 212 -23.73 3.36 10.59
C ARG A 212 -25.24 3.35 10.81
N ILE A 213 -25.96 2.56 10.01
CA ILE A 213 -27.43 2.61 9.93
C ILE A 213 -28.14 2.42 11.28
N PRO A 214 -27.75 1.48 12.16
CA PRO A 214 -28.34 1.35 13.49
C PRO A 214 -28.26 2.64 14.31
N SER A 215 -27.12 3.32 14.30
CA SER A 215 -26.91 4.58 15.03
C SER A 215 -27.69 5.73 14.39
N LEU A 216 -27.73 5.79 13.05
CA LEU A 216 -28.46 6.82 12.32
C LEU A 216 -29.96 6.71 12.55
N LEU A 217 -30.53 5.50 12.55
CA LEU A 217 -31.96 5.27 12.71
C LEU A 217 -32.39 5.09 14.18
N ALA A 218 -31.48 5.24 15.14
CA ALA A 218 -31.78 5.05 16.57
C ALA A 218 -32.91 5.98 17.07
N HIS A 219 -33.14 7.11 16.40
CA HIS A 219 -34.20 8.07 16.72
C HIS A 219 -35.55 7.75 16.05
N LEU A 220 -35.59 6.79 15.11
CA LEU A 220 -36.79 6.37 14.40
C LEU A 220 -37.32 5.07 14.99
N ASN A 221 -38.64 4.97 15.12
CA ASN A 221 -39.29 3.73 15.56
C ASN A 221 -39.31 2.72 14.40
N CYS A 222 -38.19 2.03 14.18
CA CYS A 222 -38.03 1.08 13.08
C CYS A 222 -37.28 -0.17 13.52
N HIS A 223 -37.50 -1.27 12.80
CA HIS A 223 -36.72 -2.48 12.92
C HIS A 223 -35.74 -2.59 11.75
N ILE A 224 -34.48 -2.94 12.05
CA ILE A 224 -33.41 -3.04 11.06
C ILE A 224 -33.00 -4.51 10.96
N TYR A 225 -33.02 -5.04 9.74
CA TYR A 225 -32.67 -6.43 9.47
C TYR A 225 -31.57 -6.52 8.42
N THR A 226 -30.55 -7.34 8.68
CA THR A 226 -29.48 -7.65 7.69
C THR A 226 -29.89 -8.76 6.73
N ARG A 227 -31.01 -9.44 7.00
CA ARG A 227 -31.62 -10.48 6.16
C ARG A 227 -33.13 -10.32 6.22
N ILE A 228 -33.82 -10.58 5.11
CA ILE A 228 -35.29 -10.49 5.04
C ILE A 228 -35.89 -11.43 6.10
N PRO A 229 -36.72 -10.92 7.03
CA PRO A 229 -37.49 -11.77 7.92
C PRO A 229 -38.39 -12.67 7.08
N SER A 230 -38.28 -13.98 7.25
CA SER A 230 -38.96 -15.01 6.46
C SER A 230 -40.47 -15.08 6.74
N LEU A 231 -41.20 -14.00 6.48
CA LEU A 231 -42.63 -13.86 6.80
C LEU A 231 -43.53 -13.70 5.58
N ASN A 232 -42.97 -13.54 4.37
CA ASN A 232 -43.78 -13.40 3.16
C ASN A 232 -43.19 -14.16 1.94
N PRO A 233 -43.91 -15.14 1.36
CA PRO A 233 -43.43 -15.93 0.22
C PRO A 233 -43.26 -15.12 -1.08
N LYS A 234 -43.74 -13.87 -1.14
CA LYS A 234 -43.49 -12.95 -2.27
C LYS A 234 -42.09 -12.33 -2.26
N HIS A 235 -41.37 -12.35 -1.13
CA HIS A 235 -40.02 -11.79 -1.01
C HIS A 235 -38.89 -12.73 -1.46
N GLU A 236 -39.17 -14.02 -1.70
CA GLU A 236 -38.19 -14.95 -2.26
C GLU A 236 -37.67 -14.49 -3.64
N LEU A 237 -38.48 -13.71 -4.39
CA LEU A 237 -38.13 -13.10 -5.67
C LEU A 237 -37.07 -11.99 -5.57
N ILE A 238 -36.85 -11.40 -4.40
CA ILE A 238 -35.88 -10.30 -4.18
C ILE A 238 -34.56 -10.84 -3.60
N SER A 239 -34.59 -12.03 -2.99
CA SER A 239 -33.45 -12.65 -2.31
C SER A 239 -32.18 -12.85 -3.14
N PRO A 240 -32.20 -13.18 -4.46
CA PRO A 240 -30.97 -13.35 -5.22
C PRO A 240 -30.27 -12.03 -5.59
N PHE A 241 -30.95 -10.88 -5.43
CA PHE A 241 -30.45 -9.57 -5.88
C PHE A 241 -29.68 -8.80 -4.80
N VAL A 242 -29.70 -9.26 -3.54
CA VAL A 242 -29.32 -8.42 -2.40
C VAL A 242 -28.48 -9.21 -1.39
N ASN A 243 -27.25 -9.58 -1.78
CA ASN A 243 -26.32 -10.28 -0.88
C ASN A 243 -25.76 -9.36 0.24
N ASN A 244 -25.88 -8.03 0.08
CA ASN A 244 -25.36 -7.01 1.01
C ASN A 244 -26.37 -5.87 1.33
N GLY A 245 -27.67 -6.10 1.23
CA GLY A 245 -28.66 -5.06 1.56
C GLY A 245 -29.06 -5.04 3.03
N ILE A 246 -29.74 -3.97 3.39
CA ILE A 246 -30.33 -3.76 4.72
C ILE A 246 -31.82 -3.52 4.50
N TYR A 247 -32.63 -4.16 5.33
CA TYR A 247 -34.07 -4.02 5.32
C TYR A 247 -34.48 -3.20 6.53
N ILE A 248 -35.24 -2.13 6.30
CA ILE A 248 -35.73 -1.26 7.35
C ILE A 248 -37.25 -1.39 7.34
N GLU A 249 -37.81 -1.88 8.43
CA GLU A 249 -39.25 -1.92 8.66
C GLU A 249 -39.63 -0.70 9.50
N LEU A 250 -40.36 0.23 8.90
CA LEU A 250 -40.89 1.40 9.58
C LEU A 250 -42.14 1.01 10.35
N ILE A 251 -42.18 1.25 11.66
CA ILE A 251 -43.35 0.95 12.47
C ILE A 251 -44.37 2.08 12.26
N HIS A 252 -45.55 1.72 11.75
CA HIS A 252 -46.64 2.65 11.48
C HIS A 252 -47.05 3.41 12.75
N HIS A 253 -47.06 4.75 12.68
CA HIS A 253 -47.73 5.62 13.65
C HIS A 253 -49.01 6.16 13.01
N GLU A 254 -50.11 6.20 13.78
CA GLU A 254 -51.41 6.69 13.29
C GLU A 254 -51.29 8.14 12.79
N GLY A 255 -51.33 8.33 11.46
CA GLY A 255 -51.65 9.62 10.84
C GLY A 255 -50.66 10.22 9.84
N TYR A 256 -49.47 9.64 9.60
CA TYR A 256 -48.56 10.18 8.57
C TYR A 256 -47.89 9.07 7.75
N TYR A 257 -47.94 9.23 6.42
CA TYR A 257 -47.09 8.48 5.49
C TYR A 257 -45.72 9.15 5.44
N ILE A 258 -44.68 8.39 5.75
CA ILE A 258 -43.30 8.70 5.36
C ILE A 258 -42.83 7.58 4.43
#